data_AF-A0A8S9W859-F1
#
_entry.id   AF-A0A8S9W859-F1
#
_cell.length_a   1.000
_cell.length_b   1.000
_cell.length_c   1.000
_cell.angle_alpha   90.00
_cell.angle_beta   90.00
_cell.angle_gamma   90.00
#
_symmetry.space_group_name_H-M   'P 1'
#
loop_
_entity.id
_entity.type
_entity.pdbx_description
1 polymer ?
#
loop_
_entity_poly.entity_id
_entity_poly.type
_entity_poly.pdbx_seq_one_letter_code
_entity_poly.pdbx_strand_id
1 'polypeptide(L)'
;MKEGHLMKNYEILKHYKKSDLRRLAKGKTSEIVGIDSEKILIDLSKVLGNYESIKNNVEFRKPPTNTILEVLFDAPNHCVKIEDLKQSVTKKIAEYQKISKDINLEDSNKRYRLYTAVLNAAWDYEGDLLPAEANILRVLRNELSISRKEHQYMMAHPQIKRLFFNEEMYRYELEFLSREGIILVCKLDNDDYFILSDETVDSLKELWGIELEHDQFIRLVDKFNNSELSEILKIFNLPISGNHENKVNRIILEEIKPSEILYSLPLSQLSSYLKRIDISQSGRKEEKILKIIDHFKNNRDIVIIPPPQIIEPDIEDKILSEEKRIDLFSNLTTQQLSNVLGKLNILKSGQKNILIYRLANCQYNEINILNVIKLNDIKSTSRKLGVKVNGTKANLIDDLISYYSDLIIKESKLPTKELFNHYIELSCQDVRIYSQAENSEVISTASIALDFERVTKYLFKNVFKLEIKTQRFGKEDPDGIIKDDEGNIFFYECKTVLNPPYKMPIAHRLQIRNYIEEISKTKDKENFKGYIIISHSFSDNIMNKIEAINSPLDAPICVIEAKDLAAFANKWETNFPTDTFPIRQIVKNGIVTLKDFDQALH
;
A
#
# COMPACT_ATOMS: atom_id res chain seq x y z
N MET A 1 0.49 15.61 -13.69
CA MET A 1 1.01 14.25 -13.42
C MET A 1 1.26 14.10 -11.93
N LYS A 2 0.77 13.04 -11.28
CA LYS A 2 1.19 12.67 -9.92
C LYS A 2 2.63 12.14 -10.00
N GLU A 3 3.47 12.53 -9.05
CA GLU A 3 4.89 12.15 -8.99
C GLU A 3 5.07 10.62 -9.11
N GLY A 4 6.00 10.19 -9.98
CA GLY A 4 6.54 8.82 -9.98
C GLY A 4 5.89 7.81 -10.93
N HIS A 5 5.21 8.21 -12.01
CA HIS A 5 4.74 7.22 -12.99
C HIS A 5 5.90 6.74 -13.88
N LEU A 6 6.48 5.62 -13.47
CA LEU A 6 7.42 4.79 -14.24
C LEU A 6 6.88 4.55 -15.68
N MET A 7 7.67 4.89 -16.70
CA MET A 7 7.33 4.75 -18.12
C MET A 7 8.19 3.66 -18.77
N LYS A 8 7.65 2.45 -18.79
CA LYS A 8 8.28 1.29 -19.43
C LYS A 8 8.22 1.36 -20.95
N ASN A 9 9.16 0.70 -21.62
CA ASN A 9 9.19 0.56 -23.08
C ASN A 9 7.83 0.17 -23.67
N TYR A 10 7.16 -0.84 -23.11
CA TYR A 10 5.86 -1.32 -23.61
C TYR A 10 4.79 -0.21 -23.59
N GLU A 11 4.73 0.56 -22.51
CA GLU A 11 3.75 1.63 -22.30
C GLU A 11 3.94 2.78 -23.28
N ILE A 12 5.20 3.07 -23.65
CA ILE A 12 5.53 4.11 -24.64
C ILE A 12 5.20 3.59 -26.05
N LEU A 13 5.70 2.40 -26.38
CA LEU A 13 5.63 1.84 -27.73
C LEU A 13 4.23 1.42 -28.15
N LYS A 14 3.30 1.11 -27.23
CA LYS A 14 1.91 0.76 -27.58
C LYS A 14 1.18 1.89 -28.32
N HIS A 15 1.65 3.14 -28.18
CA HIS A 15 1.11 4.31 -28.85
C HIS A 15 1.74 4.58 -30.22
N TYR A 16 2.75 3.80 -30.62
CA TYR A 16 3.43 3.98 -31.90
C TYR A 16 2.60 3.44 -33.05
N LYS A 17 2.72 4.10 -34.21
CA LYS A 17 2.15 3.56 -35.45
C LYS A 17 2.94 2.32 -35.87
N LYS A 18 2.27 1.44 -36.60
CA LYS A 18 2.87 0.22 -37.16
C LYS A 18 4.14 0.49 -37.98
N SER A 19 4.20 1.61 -38.70
CA SER A 19 5.39 2.02 -39.46
C SER A 19 6.58 2.32 -38.56
N ASP A 20 6.35 2.96 -37.41
CA ASP A 20 7.40 3.37 -36.48
C ASP A 20 7.95 2.17 -35.70
N LEU A 21 7.06 1.27 -35.27
CA LEU A 21 7.47 -0.01 -34.67
C LEU A 21 8.34 -0.83 -35.64
N ARG A 22 7.95 -0.92 -36.92
CA ARG A 22 8.76 -1.62 -37.94
C ARG A 22 10.10 -0.94 -38.20
N ARG A 23 10.13 0.40 -38.17
CA ARG A 23 11.38 1.17 -38.31
C ARG A 23 12.34 0.87 -37.16
N LEU A 24 11.85 0.85 -35.92
CA LEU A 24 12.64 0.51 -34.72
C LEU A 24 13.09 -0.95 -34.70
N ALA A 25 12.25 -1.88 -35.16
CA ALA A 25 12.57 -3.30 -35.20
C ALA A 25 13.72 -3.63 -36.16
N LYS A 26 13.96 -2.80 -37.19
CA LYS A 26 14.95 -3.05 -38.23
C LYS A 26 16.35 -3.25 -37.66
N GLY A 27 16.88 -4.47 -37.81
CA GLY A 27 18.20 -4.85 -37.33
C GLY A 27 18.27 -5.23 -35.84
N LYS A 28 17.15 -5.21 -35.12
CA LYS A 28 17.05 -5.53 -33.68
C LYS A 28 16.26 -6.80 -33.39
N THR A 29 15.37 -7.20 -34.31
CA THR A 29 14.65 -8.47 -34.23
C THR A 29 14.94 -9.31 -35.48
N SER A 30 15.18 -10.62 -35.28
CA SER A 30 15.33 -11.58 -36.36
C SER A 30 13.95 -11.85 -36.97
N GLU A 31 13.75 -11.43 -38.23
CA GLU A 31 12.52 -11.54 -39.04
C GLU A 31 11.44 -10.51 -38.70
N ILE A 32 11.31 -9.46 -39.52
CA ILE A 32 10.25 -8.42 -39.36
C ILE A 32 9.14 -8.61 -40.41
N VAL A 33 9.44 -9.34 -41.49
CA VAL A 33 8.54 -9.51 -42.63
C VAL A 33 7.46 -10.53 -42.26
N GLY A 34 6.20 -10.10 -42.29
CA GLY A 34 5.04 -10.96 -42.00
C GLY A 34 4.67 -11.07 -40.50
N ILE A 35 5.46 -10.49 -39.59
CA ILE A 35 5.13 -10.47 -38.16
C ILE A 35 4.05 -9.43 -37.87
N ASP A 36 3.11 -9.81 -37.00
CA ASP A 36 2.07 -8.93 -36.50
C ASP A 36 2.63 -7.80 -35.61
N SER A 37 1.95 -6.65 -35.62
CA SER A 37 2.41 -5.44 -34.95
C SER A 37 2.47 -5.59 -33.43
N GLU A 38 1.57 -6.40 -32.85
CA GLU A 38 1.55 -6.67 -31.41
C GLU A 38 2.74 -7.52 -30.97
N LYS A 39 3.14 -8.49 -31.80
CA LYS A 39 4.35 -9.28 -31.56
C LYS A 39 5.62 -8.42 -31.68
N ILE A 40 5.69 -7.53 -32.67
CA ILE A 40 6.81 -6.58 -32.81
C ILE A 40 6.92 -5.67 -31.57
N LEU A 41 5.78 -5.17 -31.07
CA LEU A 41 5.73 -4.37 -29.85
C LEU A 41 6.30 -5.13 -28.64
N ILE A 42 5.85 -6.36 -28.41
CA ILE A 42 6.32 -7.19 -27.29
C ILE A 42 7.82 -7.46 -27.40
N ASP A 43 8.30 -7.84 -28.59
CA ASP A 43 9.71 -8.15 -28.79
C ASP A 43 10.59 -6.91 -28.61
N LEU A 44 10.20 -5.76 -29.19
CA LEU A 44 10.91 -4.49 -28.98
C LEU A 44 10.92 -4.07 -27.52
N SER A 45 9.81 -4.23 -26.79
CA SER A 45 9.74 -3.84 -25.38
C SER A 45 10.74 -4.58 -24.49
N LYS A 46 11.15 -5.79 -24.89
CA LYS A 46 12.13 -6.63 -24.19
C LYS A 46 13.57 -6.38 -24.61
N VAL A 47 13.79 -5.95 -25.86
CA VAL A 47 15.13 -5.80 -26.44
C VAL A 47 15.66 -4.38 -26.24
N LEU A 48 14.81 -3.37 -26.33
CA LEU A 48 15.21 -1.98 -26.12
C LEU A 48 15.60 -1.72 -24.66
N GLY A 49 16.54 -0.82 -24.44
CA GLY A 49 17.07 -0.53 -23.10
C GLY A 49 17.96 -1.63 -22.53
N ASN A 50 18.33 -2.67 -23.27
CA ASN A 50 19.30 -3.68 -22.81
C ASN A 50 20.68 -3.05 -22.57
N TYR A 51 21.29 -3.35 -21.41
CA TYR A 51 22.57 -2.79 -20.99
C TYR A 51 23.69 -2.90 -22.04
N GLU A 52 23.87 -4.06 -22.68
CA GLU A 52 24.94 -4.25 -23.66
C GLU A 52 24.69 -3.41 -24.92
N SER A 53 23.42 -3.25 -25.32
CA SER A 53 23.06 -2.36 -26.42
C SER A 53 23.28 -0.89 -26.07
N ILE A 54 22.86 -0.45 -24.89
CA ILE A 54 23.08 0.92 -24.41
C ILE A 54 24.58 1.21 -24.32
N LYS A 55 25.34 0.34 -23.66
CA LYS A 55 26.79 0.46 -23.52
C LYS A 55 27.47 0.61 -24.88
N ASN A 56 27.24 -0.30 -25.84
CA ASN A 56 27.91 -0.24 -27.14
C ASN A 56 27.53 0.98 -27.98
N ASN A 57 26.33 1.55 -27.78
CA ASN A 57 25.85 2.70 -28.53
C ASN A 57 26.08 4.05 -27.83
N VAL A 58 26.46 4.07 -26.55
CA VAL A 58 26.60 5.31 -25.76
C VAL A 58 28.04 5.50 -25.27
N GLU A 59 28.71 4.43 -24.85
CA GLU A 59 30.03 4.49 -24.24
C GLU A 59 31.06 5.07 -25.23
N PHE A 60 31.60 6.25 -24.89
CA PHE A 60 32.54 7.04 -25.71
C PHE A 60 32.06 7.41 -27.13
N ARG A 61 30.75 7.38 -27.38
CA ARG A 61 30.17 7.95 -28.60
C ARG A 61 30.50 9.45 -28.71
N LYS A 62 30.56 9.96 -29.93
CA LYS A 62 30.91 11.36 -30.20
C LYS A 62 29.97 12.35 -29.50
N PRO A 63 30.49 13.50 -29.05
CA PRO A 63 29.64 14.56 -28.53
C PRO A 63 28.69 15.10 -29.62
N PRO A 64 27.45 15.51 -29.27
CA PRO A 64 26.94 15.73 -27.92
C PRO A 64 26.09 14.58 -27.35
N THR A 65 26.29 13.32 -27.79
CA THR A 65 25.46 12.16 -27.38
C THR A 65 25.23 12.08 -25.87
N ASN A 66 26.31 12.06 -25.08
CA ASN A 66 26.21 12.00 -23.63
C ASN A 66 25.48 13.22 -23.05
N THR A 67 25.68 14.40 -23.60
CA THR A 67 25.00 15.62 -23.13
C THR A 67 23.50 15.60 -23.42
N ILE A 68 23.07 15.04 -24.56
CA ILE A 68 21.65 14.82 -24.86
C ILE A 68 21.03 13.89 -23.82
N LEU A 69 21.69 12.76 -23.56
CA LEU A 69 21.22 11.77 -22.59
C LEU A 69 21.22 12.33 -21.16
N GLU A 70 22.22 13.10 -20.76
CA GLU A 70 22.27 13.77 -19.46
C GLU A 70 21.11 14.77 -19.28
N VAL A 71 20.80 15.56 -20.32
CA VAL A 71 19.67 16.50 -20.25
C VAL A 71 18.34 15.77 -20.08
N LEU A 72 18.14 14.65 -20.78
CA LEU A 72 16.94 13.83 -20.60
C LEU A 72 16.93 13.12 -19.25
N PHE A 73 18.06 12.58 -18.82
CA PHE A 73 18.19 11.86 -17.55
C PHE A 73 17.92 12.78 -16.36
N ASP A 74 18.46 14.01 -16.37
CA ASP A 74 18.28 15.00 -15.30
C ASP A 74 16.86 15.64 -15.34
N ALA A 75 16.09 15.48 -16.42
CA ALA A 75 14.77 16.08 -16.55
C ALA A 75 13.71 15.36 -15.70
N PRO A 76 12.66 16.07 -15.22
CA PRO A 76 11.55 15.44 -14.51
C PRO A 76 10.90 14.32 -15.33
N ASN A 77 10.74 13.14 -14.73
CA ASN A 77 10.23 11.92 -15.37
C ASN A 77 11.04 11.49 -16.61
N HIS A 78 12.31 11.90 -16.69
CA HIS A 78 13.21 11.61 -17.81
C HIS A 78 12.67 12.04 -19.19
N CYS A 79 11.89 13.11 -19.20
CA CYS A 79 11.05 13.52 -20.31
C CYS A 79 11.19 15.02 -20.60
N VAL A 80 11.39 15.39 -21.87
CA VAL A 80 11.56 16.78 -22.31
C VAL A 80 10.75 17.01 -23.58
N LYS A 81 10.05 18.14 -23.69
CA LYS A 81 9.36 18.53 -24.91
C LYS A 81 10.33 18.57 -26.09
N ILE A 82 9.90 18.09 -27.25
CA ILE A 82 10.76 18.04 -28.44
C ILE A 82 11.38 19.41 -28.77
N GLU A 83 10.61 20.48 -28.64
CA GLU A 83 11.04 21.86 -28.91
C GLU A 83 12.09 22.40 -27.92
N ASP A 84 12.07 21.94 -26.67
CA ASP A 84 12.92 22.47 -25.58
C ASP A 84 14.27 21.75 -25.47
N LEU A 85 14.39 20.53 -26.03
CA LEU A 85 15.59 19.71 -25.87
C LEU A 85 16.85 20.40 -26.42
N LYS A 86 16.75 21.02 -27.60
CA LYS A 86 17.89 21.70 -28.25
C LYS A 86 18.43 22.82 -27.36
N GLN A 87 17.55 23.65 -26.79
CA GLN A 87 17.94 24.76 -25.93
C GLN A 87 18.60 24.24 -24.65
N SER A 88 18.04 23.20 -24.05
CA SER A 88 18.56 22.57 -22.83
C SER A 88 19.96 21.97 -23.03
N VAL A 89 20.19 21.27 -24.15
CA VAL A 89 21.51 20.75 -24.53
C VAL A 89 22.51 21.87 -24.78
N THR A 90 22.10 22.91 -25.51
CA THR A 90 22.97 24.08 -25.77
C THR A 90 23.41 24.73 -24.48
N LYS A 91 22.49 24.89 -23.52
CA LYS A 91 22.77 25.45 -22.20
C LYS A 91 23.76 24.58 -21.41
N LYS A 92 23.55 23.27 -21.35
CA LYS A 92 24.43 22.33 -20.63
C LYS A 92 25.85 22.33 -21.20
N ILE A 93 25.99 22.37 -22.53
CA ILE A 93 27.32 22.48 -23.18
C ILE A 93 28.02 23.80 -22.79
N ALA A 94 27.29 24.92 -22.76
CA ALA A 94 27.85 26.21 -22.35
C ALA A 94 28.31 26.21 -20.88
N GLU A 95 27.61 25.49 -19.99
CA GLU A 95 28.02 25.28 -18.61
C GLU A 95 29.34 24.49 -18.52
N TYR A 96 29.46 23.39 -19.27
CA TYR A 96 30.71 22.62 -19.36
C TYR A 96 31.89 23.46 -19.86
N GLN A 97 31.66 24.31 -20.87
CA GLN A 97 32.68 25.22 -21.40
C GLN A 97 33.09 26.33 -20.43
N LYS A 98 32.19 26.72 -19.52
CA LYS A 98 32.51 27.71 -18.50
C LYS A 98 33.44 27.12 -17.45
N ILE A 99 33.09 25.94 -16.94
CA ILE A 99 33.86 25.23 -15.89
C ILE A 99 35.20 24.72 -16.46
N SER A 100 35.21 24.25 -17.70
CA SER A 100 36.42 23.68 -18.31
C SER A 100 37.60 24.65 -18.36
N LYS A 101 37.36 25.96 -18.39
CA LYS A 101 38.42 27.00 -18.41
C LYS A 101 39.30 26.98 -17.16
N ASP A 102 38.75 26.52 -16.03
CA ASP A 102 39.44 26.50 -14.74
C ASP A 102 40.19 25.17 -14.52
N ILE A 103 40.09 24.22 -15.44
CA ILE A 103 40.79 22.93 -15.35
C ILE A 103 42.26 23.09 -15.73
N ASN A 104 43.14 22.67 -14.83
CA ASN A 104 44.57 22.58 -15.10
C ASN A 104 44.91 21.25 -15.79
N LEU A 105 45.07 21.27 -17.11
CA LEU A 105 45.45 20.07 -17.89
C LEU A 105 46.80 19.45 -17.49
N GLU A 106 47.67 20.22 -16.85
CA GLU A 106 49.00 19.77 -16.37
C GLU A 106 48.95 19.21 -14.94
N ASP A 107 47.77 18.87 -14.41
CA ASP A 107 47.65 18.20 -13.11
C ASP A 107 48.44 16.88 -13.10
N SER A 108 49.47 16.82 -12.25
CA SER A 108 50.39 15.70 -12.14
C SER A 108 49.76 14.45 -11.51
N ASN A 109 48.71 14.62 -10.71
CA ASN A 109 48.02 13.53 -10.02
C ASN A 109 47.04 12.84 -10.97
N LYS A 110 46.21 13.61 -11.67
CA LYS A 110 45.18 13.08 -12.59
C LYS A 110 45.70 12.83 -14.01
N ARG A 111 46.83 13.43 -14.39
CA ARG A 111 47.47 13.31 -15.71
C ARG A 111 46.50 13.58 -16.88
N TYR A 112 45.67 14.62 -16.77
CA TYR A 112 44.68 14.95 -17.79
C TYR A 112 45.28 15.10 -19.19
N ARG A 113 46.49 15.65 -19.32
CA ARG A 113 47.20 15.75 -20.61
C ARG A 113 47.42 14.40 -21.31
N LEU A 114 47.73 13.34 -20.56
CA LEU A 114 47.86 11.99 -21.13
C LEU A 114 46.51 11.50 -21.64
N TYR A 115 45.47 11.58 -20.79
CA TYR A 115 44.15 11.10 -21.13
C TYR A 115 43.57 11.83 -22.35
N THR A 116 43.74 13.14 -22.41
CA THR A 116 43.24 13.99 -23.50
C THR A 116 43.99 13.77 -24.82
N ALA A 117 45.30 13.49 -24.77
CA ALA A 117 46.07 13.11 -25.95
C ALA A 117 45.57 11.77 -26.54
N VAL A 118 45.33 10.76 -25.70
CA VAL A 118 44.79 9.46 -26.13
C VAL A 118 43.37 9.62 -26.66
N LEU A 119 42.53 10.41 -25.98
CA LEU A 119 41.15 10.69 -26.41
C LEU A 119 41.11 11.35 -27.80
N ASN A 120 41.96 12.34 -28.05
CA ASN A 120 42.05 13.00 -29.34
C ASN A 120 42.53 12.03 -30.43
N ALA A 121 43.59 11.26 -30.17
CA ALA A 121 44.10 10.29 -31.12
C ALA A 121 43.05 9.24 -31.51
N ALA A 122 42.25 8.80 -30.54
CA ALA A 122 41.21 7.81 -30.75
C ALA A 122 40.06 8.32 -31.63
N TRP A 123 39.73 9.63 -31.57
CA TRP A 123 38.68 10.22 -32.41
C TRP A 123 39.17 10.81 -33.74
N ASP A 124 40.47 11.03 -33.89
CA ASP A 124 41.06 11.46 -35.16
C ASP A 124 41.27 10.30 -36.15
N TYR A 125 41.24 9.06 -35.65
CA TYR A 125 41.20 7.87 -36.49
C TYR A 125 39.75 7.61 -36.98
N GLU A 126 39.59 7.40 -38.29
CA GLU A 126 38.31 7.45 -39.01
C GLU A 126 37.14 6.71 -38.32
N GLY A 127 36.01 7.41 -38.12
CA GLY A 127 34.73 6.81 -37.69
C GLY A 127 34.38 7.00 -36.21
N ASP A 128 33.44 6.20 -35.72
CA ASP A 128 33.13 6.05 -34.29
C ASP A 128 34.13 5.08 -33.67
N LEU A 129 34.40 5.22 -32.36
CA LEU A 129 35.30 4.31 -31.65
C LEU A 129 34.82 2.87 -31.73
N LEU A 130 35.74 1.96 -32.02
CA LEU A 130 35.46 0.53 -31.94
C LEU A 130 35.28 0.13 -30.47
N PRO A 131 34.50 -0.93 -30.17
CA PRO A 131 34.28 -1.37 -28.79
C PRO A 131 35.57 -1.63 -28.00
N ALA A 132 36.62 -2.12 -28.66
CA ALA A 132 37.92 -2.35 -28.03
C ALA A 132 38.63 -1.03 -27.65
N GLU A 133 38.54 0.00 -28.49
CA GLU A 133 39.15 1.31 -28.27
C GLU A 133 38.41 2.07 -27.15
N ALA A 134 37.07 2.03 -27.20
CA ALA A 134 36.21 2.54 -26.14
C ALA A 134 36.55 1.87 -24.79
N ASN A 135 36.78 0.55 -24.79
CA ASN A 135 37.17 -0.18 -23.59
C ASN A 135 38.57 0.23 -23.06
N ILE A 136 39.54 0.49 -23.93
CA ILE A 136 40.86 0.99 -23.51
C ILE A 136 40.74 2.38 -22.89
N LEU A 137 39.98 3.28 -23.51
CA LEU A 137 39.71 4.62 -22.96
C LEU A 137 38.99 4.56 -21.61
N ARG A 138 38.06 3.61 -21.44
CA ARG A 138 37.38 3.33 -20.16
C ARG A 138 38.37 2.94 -19.07
N VAL A 139 39.23 1.97 -19.36
CA VAL A 139 40.24 1.48 -18.40
C VAL A 139 41.20 2.61 -18.06
N LEU A 140 41.71 3.34 -19.05
CA LEU A 140 42.61 4.47 -18.83
C LEU A 140 41.96 5.56 -17.97
N ARG A 141 40.71 5.92 -18.26
CA ARG A 141 39.94 6.90 -17.47
C ARG A 141 39.85 6.46 -16.01
N ASN A 142 39.52 5.19 -15.76
CA ASN A 142 39.37 4.64 -14.42
C ASN A 142 40.72 4.59 -13.67
N GLU A 143 41.80 4.15 -14.31
CA GLU A 143 43.14 4.12 -13.70
C GLU A 143 43.64 5.52 -13.30
N LEU A 144 43.27 6.54 -14.08
CA LEU A 144 43.58 7.94 -13.78
C LEU A 144 42.59 8.58 -12.80
N SER A 145 41.60 7.82 -12.33
CA SER A 145 40.53 8.31 -11.44
C SER A 145 39.81 9.54 -12.00
N ILE A 146 39.59 9.57 -13.31
CA ILE A 146 38.89 10.68 -13.99
C ILE A 146 37.39 10.36 -14.00
N SER A 147 36.58 11.22 -13.39
CA SER A 147 35.13 11.10 -13.32
C SER A 147 34.47 11.35 -14.69
N ARG A 148 33.16 11.05 -14.77
CA ARG A 148 32.36 11.31 -15.97
C ARG A 148 32.28 12.81 -16.24
N LYS A 149 32.04 13.62 -15.20
CA LYS A 149 32.02 15.08 -15.33
C LYS A 149 33.35 15.66 -15.76
N GLU A 150 34.47 15.22 -15.16
CA GLU A 150 35.79 15.66 -15.59
C GLU A 150 36.03 15.35 -17.06
N HIS A 151 35.64 14.17 -17.53
CA HIS A 151 35.70 13.83 -18.96
C HIS A 151 34.91 14.84 -19.82
N GLN A 152 33.67 15.19 -19.43
CA GLN A 152 32.88 16.22 -20.13
C GLN A 152 33.56 17.58 -20.13
N TYR A 153 34.09 18.02 -18.98
CA TYR A 153 34.78 19.29 -18.87
C TYR A 153 36.04 19.31 -19.74
N MET A 154 36.81 18.24 -19.77
CA MET A 154 37.97 18.15 -20.66
C MET A 154 37.57 18.21 -22.13
N MET A 155 36.52 17.51 -22.56
CA MET A 155 36.04 17.61 -23.94
C MET A 155 35.64 19.05 -24.30
N ALA A 156 35.04 19.77 -23.35
CA ALA A 156 34.66 21.18 -23.48
C ALA A 156 35.83 22.15 -23.29
N HIS A 157 37.04 21.68 -23.01
CA HIS A 157 38.20 22.53 -22.75
C HIS A 157 38.62 23.29 -24.02
N PRO A 158 38.97 24.59 -23.94
CA PRO A 158 39.32 25.40 -25.11
C PRO A 158 40.51 24.90 -25.95
N GLN A 159 41.38 24.07 -25.38
CA GLN A 159 42.50 23.46 -26.11
C GLN A 159 42.13 22.12 -26.80
N ILE A 160 41.15 21.39 -26.27
CA ILE A 160 40.75 20.07 -26.77
C ILE A 160 39.66 20.20 -27.82
N LYS A 161 38.71 21.10 -27.56
CA LYS A 161 37.72 21.56 -28.53
C LYS A 161 36.79 20.48 -29.11
N ARG A 162 36.52 19.41 -28.36
CA ARG A 162 35.66 18.31 -28.83
C ARG A 162 34.18 18.51 -28.53
N LEU A 163 33.84 19.21 -27.44
CA LEU A 163 32.45 19.48 -27.05
C LEU A 163 32.09 20.95 -27.29
N PHE A 164 31.56 21.22 -28.48
CA PHE A 164 30.86 22.45 -28.83
C PHE A 164 29.51 22.13 -29.41
N PHE A 165 28.56 23.04 -29.21
CA PHE A 165 27.27 22.89 -29.85
C PHE A 165 27.44 23.10 -31.36
N ASN A 166 27.10 22.06 -32.13
CA ASN A 166 26.99 22.08 -33.57
C ASN A 166 25.62 21.50 -33.93
N GLU A 167 24.85 22.23 -34.74
CA GLU A 167 23.46 21.84 -35.04
C GLU A 167 23.36 20.57 -35.90
N GLU A 168 24.27 20.38 -36.86
CA GLU A 168 24.28 19.19 -37.71
C GLU A 168 24.63 17.95 -36.88
N MET A 169 25.67 18.03 -36.05
CA MET A 169 26.07 16.95 -35.15
C MET A 169 24.98 16.65 -34.11
N TYR A 170 24.35 17.68 -33.54
CA TYR A 170 23.22 17.49 -32.62
C TYR A 170 22.08 16.71 -33.27
N ARG A 171 21.66 17.08 -34.49
CA ARG A 171 20.59 16.38 -35.22
C ARG A 171 21.00 14.95 -35.56
N TYR A 172 22.24 14.75 -36.01
CA TYR A 172 22.78 13.44 -36.34
C TYR A 172 22.76 12.49 -35.14
N GLU A 173 23.28 12.93 -33.99
CA GLU A 173 23.30 12.09 -32.78
C GLU A 173 21.91 11.89 -32.18
N LEU A 174 21.02 12.88 -32.24
CA LEU A 174 19.63 12.72 -31.81
C LEU A 174 18.87 11.71 -32.67
N GLU A 175 19.07 11.76 -34.00
CA GLU A 175 18.48 10.78 -34.92
C GLU A 175 19.03 9.38 -34.67
N PHE A 176 20.35 9.27 -34.42
CA PHE A 176 20.98 8.02 -34.04
C PHE A 176 20.32 7.43 -32.78
N LEU A 177 20.27 8.21 -31.69
CA LEU A 177 19.68 7.77 -30.41
C LEU A 177 18.21 7.36 -30.57
N SER A 178 17.46 8.07 -31.41
CA SER A 178 16.05 7.76 -31.71
C SER A 178 15.91 6.49 -32.55
N ARG A 179 16.79 6.26 -33.52
CA ARG A 179 16.79 5.07 -34.38
C ARG A 179 17.23 3.82 -33.62
N GLU A 180 18.19 3.98 -32.69
CA GLU A 180 18.61 2.90 -31.80
C GLU A 180 17.60 2.61 -30.69
N GLY A 181 16.53 3.40 -30.57
CA GLY A 181 15.50 3.21 -29.56
C GLY A 181 16.00 3.48 -28.14
N ILE A 182 17.07 4.27 -28.02
CA ILE A 182 17.61 4.76 -26.75
C ILE A 182 16.75 5.93 -26.27
N ILE A 183 16.38 6.82 -27.19
CA ILE A 183 15.39 7.87 -26.95
C ILE A 183 14.11 7.47 -27.68
N LEU A 184 13.00 7.52 -26.96
CA LEU A 184 11.66 7.30 -27.52
C LEU A 184 10.89 8.63 -27.56
N VAL A 185 9.78 8.61 -28.29
CA VAL A 185 8.84 9.73 -28.42
C VAL A 185 7.52 9.31 -27.82
N CYS A 186 7.00 10.07 -26.86
CA CYS A 186 5.67 9.85 -26.31
C CYS A 186 4.82 11.11 -26.46
N LYS A 187 3.49 10.92 -26.46
CA LYS A 187 2.54 12.01 -26.54
C LYS A 187 1.87 12.20 -25.20
N LEU A 188 2.02 13.39 -24.61
CA LEU A 188 1.44 13.76 -23.31
C LEU A 188 0.69 15.07 -23.46
N ASP A 189 -0.56 15.14 -23.01
CA ASP A 189 -1.36 16.36 -23.00
C ASP A 189 -1.40 17.11 -24.36
N ASN A 190 -1.44 16.33 -25.47
CA ASN A 190 -1.40 16.76 -26.87
C ASN A 190 -0.04 17.24 -27.44
N ASP A 191 1.01 17.31 -26.64
CA ASP A 191 2.37 17.64 -27.08
C ASP A 191 3.23 16.37 -27.24
N ASP A 192 4.25 16.45 -28.09
CA ASP A 192 5.23 15.38 -28.30
C ASP A 192 6.48 15.62 -27.45
N TYR A 193 6.96 14.57 -26.80
CA TYR A 193 8.10 14.59 -25.90
C TYR A 193 9.13 13.54 -26.28
N PHE A 194 10.41 13.84 -26.06
CA PHE A 194 11.45 12.84 -25.96
C PHE A 194 11.49 12.25 -24.55
N ILE A 195 11.61 10.94 -24.45
CA ILE A 195 11.61 10.22 -23.18
C ILE A 195 12.66 9.10 -23.18
N LEU A 196 13.32 8.91 -22.02
CA LEU A 196 14.06 7.69 -21.72
C LEU A 196 13.12 6.74 -20.97
N SER A 197 12.98 5.52 -21.47
CA SER A 197 12.24 4.48 -20.74
C SER A 197 12.98 4.07 -19.48
N ASP A 198 12.25 3.52 -18.50
CA ASP A 198 12.85 3.05 -17.25
C ASP A 198 13.95 2.01 -17.50
N GLU A 199 13.75 1.11 -18.47
CA GLU A 199 14.76 0.11 -18.84
C GLU A 199 16.05 0.78 -19.36
N THR A 200 15.91 1.86 -20.14
CA THR A 200 17.05 2.63 -20.63
C THR A 200 17.73 3.41 -19.50
N VAL A 201 16.93 4.00 -18.60
CA VAL A 201 17.42 4.73 -17.43
C VAL A 201 18.23 3.81 -16.52
N ASP A 202 17.74 2.60 -16.23
CA ASP A 202 18.46 1.61 -15.42
C ASP A 202 19.78 1.18 -16.07
N SER A 203 19.78 0.94 -17.38
CA SER A 203 21.00 0.64 -18.12
C SER A 203 22.00 1.81 -18.16
N LEU A 204 21.52 3.05 -18.26
CA LEU A 204 22.37 4.25 -18.18
C LEU A 204 22.94 4.43 -16.78
N LYS A 205 22.18 4.16 -15.72
CA LYS A 205 22.68 4.17 -14.34
C LYS A 205 23.80 3.16 -14.15
N GLU A 206 23.60 1.94 -14.64
CA GLU A 206 24.64 0.90 -14.60
C GLU A 206 25.89 1.35 -15.37
N LEU A 207 25.72 1.87 -16.59
CA LEU A 207 26.81 2.32 -17.45
C LEU A 207 27.60 3.49 -16.82
N TRP A 208 26.89 4.45 -16.24
CA TRP A 208 27.48 5.62 -15.59
C TRP A 208 27.95 5.34 -14.16
N GLY A 209 27.71 4.15 -13.63
CA GLY A 209 28.08 3.77 -12.26
C GLY A 209 27.31 4.54 -11.19
N ILE A 210 26.08 4.96 -11.49
CA ILE A 210 25.20 5.67 -10.57
C ILE A 210 24.52 4.64 -9.65
N GLU A 211 25.01 4.56 -8.42
CA GLU A 211 24.44 3.65 -7.40
C GLU A 211 23.21 4.26 -6.70
N LEU A 212 23.17 5.59 -6.59
CA LEU A 212 22.12 6.38 -5.96
C LEU A 212 21.87 7.65 -6.77
N GLU A 213 20.61 8.06 -6.87
CA GLU A 213 20.24 9.35 -7.46
C GLU A 213 20.85 10.50 -6.67
N HIS A 214 20.96 11.69 -7.28
CA HIS A 214 21.60 12.86 -6.66
C HIS A 214 21.07 13.15 -5.25
N ASP A 215 19.75 13.25 -5.09
CA ASP A 215 19.12 13.52 -3.79
C ASP A 215 19.32 12.36 -2.80
N GLN A 216 19.30 11.11 -3.27
CA GLN A 216 19.54 9.93 -2.43
C GLN A 216 20.97 9.91 -1.91
N PHE A 217 21.92 10.29 -2.76
CA PHE A 217 23.33 10.34 -2.43
C PHE A 217 23.63 11.47 -1.44
N ILE A 218 23.06 12.66 -1.64
CA ILE A 218 23.13 13.77 -0.67
C ILE A 218 22.65 13.30 0.69
N ARG A 219 21.46 12.69 0.77
CA ARG A 219 20.89 12.23 2.03
C ARG A 219 21.75 11.16 2.71
N LEU A 220 22.37 10.27 1.94
CA LEU A 220 23.33 9.31 2.49
C LEU A 220 24.54 10.05 3.10
N VAL A 221 25.20 10.91 2.33
CA VAL A 221 26.43 11.56 2.79
C VAL A 221 26.16 12.50 3.97
N ASP A 222 25.00 13.16 3.99
CA ASP A 222 24.58 14.06 5.06
C ASP A 222 24.45 13.35 6.43
N LYS A 223 24.16 12.04 6.46
CA LYS A 223 24.08 11.25 7.71
C LYS A 223 25.44 10.89 8.31
N PHE A 224 26.56 11.18 7.64
CA PHE A 224 27.87 11.08 8.26
C PHE A 224 28.10 12.21 9.25
N ASN A 225 28.79 11.91 10.34
CA ASN A 225 29.25 12.95 11.26
C ASN A 225 30.51 13.64 10.72
N ASN A 226 30.86 14.79 11.30
CA ASN A 226 32.02 15.58 10.87
C ASN A 226 33.36 14.83 10.93
N SER A 227 33.53 13.87 11.85
CA SER A 227 34.76 13.07 11.94
C SER A 227 34.85 12.11 10.76
N GLU A 228 33.76 11.38 10.48
CA GLU A 228 33.67 10.44 9.35
C GLU A 228 33.86 11.18 8.02
N LEU A 229 33.22 12.33 7.82
CA LEU A 229 33.42 13.15 6.62
C LEU A 229 34.87 13.59 6.45
N SER A 230 35.55 13.96 7.54
CA SER A 230 36.96 14.37 7.48
C SER A 230 37.89 13.21 7.13
N GLU A 231 37.56 12.00 7.61
CA GLU A 231 38.29 10.77 7.30
C GLU A 231 38.09 10.38 5.83
N ILE A 232 36.84 10.41 5.33
CA ILE A 232 36.52 10.18 3.91
C ILE A 232 37.30 11.15 3.03
N LEU A 233 37.18 12.46 3.29
CA LEU A 233 37.89 13.48 2.50
C LEU A 233 39.41 13.25 2.50
N LYS A 234 39.99 12.86 3.64
CA LYS A 234 41.42 12.54 3.74
C LYS A 234 41.79 11.32 2.89
N ILE A 235 40.98 10.26 2.90
CA ILE A 235 41.23 9.03 2.12
C ILE A 235 41.21 9.33 0.62
N PHE A 236 40.28 10.18 0.18
CA PHE A 236 40.15 10.58 -1.22
C PHE A 236 41.03 11.79 -1.62
N ASN A 237 41.97 12.20 -0.76
CA ASN A 237 42.89 13.33 -0.98
C ASN A 237 42.18 14.67 -1.28
N LEU A 238 41.02 14.89 -0.67
CA LEU A 238 40.24 16.11 -0.81
C LEU A 238 40.48 17.06 0.39
N PRO A 239 40.34 18.39 0.20
CA PRO A 239 40.44 19.34 1.29
C PRO A 239 39.51 18.99 2.47
N ILE A 240 40.05 19.02 3.70
CA ILE A 240 39.33 18.59 4.92
C ILE A 240 38.65 19.78 5.64
N SER A 241 39.04 21.01 5.33
CA SER A 241 38.50 22.22 5.96
C SER A 241 37.08 22.56 5.49
N GLY A 242 36.31 23.22 6.36
CA GLY A 242 34.95 23.69 6.09
C GLY A 242 33.91 23.22 7.13
N ASN A 243 32.70 23.74 7.02
CA ASN A 243 31.53 23.26 7.76
C ASN A 243 31.04 21.91 7.16
N HIS A 244 30.06 21.28 7.82
CA HIS A 244 29.54 19.97 7.41
C HIS A 244 28.99 19.98 5.96
N GLU A 245 28.17 20.96 5.63
CA GLU A 245 27.61 21.15 4.28
C GLU A 245 28.69 21.26 3.19
N ASN A 246 29.75 22.05 3.43
CA ASN A 246 30.86 22.18 2.48
C ASN A 246 31.58 20.85 2.26
N LYS A 247 31.65 19.98 3.27
CA LYS A 247 32.26 18.64 3.15
C LYS A 247 31.36 17.69 2.37
N VAL A 248 30.05 17.70 2.64
CA VAL A 248 29.05 16.93 1.88
C VAL A 248 29.12 17.33 0.40
N ASN A 249 28.98 18.62 0.11
CA ASN A 249 29.02 19.13 -1.27
C ASN A 249 30.30 18.75 -2.01
N ARG A 250 31.46 18.76 -1.33
CA ARG A 250 32.74 18.35 -1.92
C ARG A 250 32.74 16.87 -2.33
N ILE A 251 32.19 15.98 -1.50
CA ILE A 251 32.08 14.56 -1.83
C ILE A 251 31.12 14.34 -3.02
N ILE A 252 30.00 15.05 -3.04
CA ILE A 252 29.00 14.95 -4.12
C ILE A 252 29.56 15.49 -5.46
N LEU A 253 30.31 16.58 -5.43
CA LEU A 253 30.91 17.19 -6.63
C LEU A 253 31.96 16.30 -7.29
N GLU A 254 32.73 15.55 -6.50
CA GLU A 254 33.78 14.65 -6.98
C GLU A 254 33.24 13.30 -7.51
N GLU A 255 31.92 13.09 -7.49
CA GLU A 255 31.24 11.88 -7.99
C GLU A 255 31.80 10.55 -7.43
N ILE A 256 32.30 10.58 -6.18
CA ILE A 256 32.80 9.37 -5.51
C ILE A 256 31.63 8.42 -5.28
N LYS A 257 31.79 7.13 -5.61
CA LYS A 257 30.69 6.17 -5.48
C LYS A 257 30.30 5.97 -4.01
N PRO A 258 29.00 5.84 -3.70
CA PRO A 258 28.52 5.49 -2.36
C PRO A 258 29.21 4.25 -1.79
N SER A 259 29.37 3.20 -2.59
CA SER A 259 30.03 1.96 -2.18
C SER A 259 31.50 2.17 -1.84
N GLU A 260 32.24 2.99 -2.60
CA GLU A 260 33.65 3.31 -2.34
C GLU A 260 33.81 4.11 -1.04
N ILE A 261 32.93 5.11 -0.82
CA ILE A 261 32.89 5.87 0.43
C ILE A 261 32.65 4.94 1.62
N LEU A 262 31.61 4.11 1.55
CA LEU A 262 31.25 3.21 2.64
C LEU A 262 32.33 2.13 2.86
N TYR A 263 32.95 1.63 1.78
CA TYR A 263 34.03 0.66 1.87
C TYR A 263 35.30 1.26 2.49
N SER A 264 35.54 2.57 2.34
CA SER A 264 36.68 3.25 2.97
C SER A 264 36.61 3.24 4.51
N LEU A 265 35.41 3.11 5.08
CA LEU A 265 35.20 3.20 6.53
C LEU A 265 35.49 1.87 7.27
N PRO A 266 35.98 1.95 8.53
CA PRO A 266 36.05 0.81 9.44
C PRO A 266 34.68 0.18 9.74
N LEU A 267 34.66 -1.12 10.04
CA LEU A 267 33.43 -1.86 10.32
C LEU A 267 32.63 -1.29 11.52
N SER A 268 33.33 -0.73 12.51
CA SER A 268 32.72 -0.07 13.68
C SER A 268 31.94 1.19 13.30
N GLN A 269 32.47 1.98 12.36
CA GLN A 269 31.80 3.18 11.85
C GLN A 269 30.59 2.80 10.98
N LEU A 270 30.70 1.75 10.16
CA LEU A 270 29.55 1.23 9.40
C LEU A 270 28.41 0.73 10.30
N SER A 271 28.72 0.04 11.40
CA SER A 271 27.71 -0.35 12.40
C SER A 271 27.06 0.87 13.06
N SER A 272 27.86 1.89 13.36
CA SER A 272 27.37 3.14 13.95
C SER A 272 26.48 3.90 12.96
N TYR A 273 26.84 3.92 11.68
CA TYR A 273 26.06 4.49 10.61
C TYR A 273 24.70 3.76 10.45
N LEU A 274 24.70 2.43 10.35
CA LEU A 274 23.49 1.60 10.30
C LEU A 274 22.56 1.86 11.49
N LYS A 275 23.13 2.04 12.70
CA LYS A 275 22.36 2.40 13.88
C LYS A 275 21.70 3.78 13.76
N ARG A 276 22.37 4.77 13.16
CA ARG A 276 21.83 6.13 12.98
C ARG A 276 20.66 6.17 11.99
N ILE A 277 20.65 5.27 11.00
CA ILE A 277 19.57 5.14 10.01
C ILE A 277 18.53 4.06 10.38
N ASP A 278 18.56 3.55 11.61
CA ASP A 278 17.64 2.56 12.16
C ASP A 278 17.55 1.22 11.38
N ILE A 279 18.70 0.70 10.93
CA ILE A 279 18.81 -0.59 10.23
C ILE A 279 19.60 -1.60 11.06
N SER A 280 19.26 -2.88 10.90
CA SER A 280 20.00 -4.00 11.50
C SER A 280 21.50 -3.97 11.18
N GLN A 281 22.32 -4.01 12.25
CA GLN A 281 23.78 -3.95 12.20
C GLN A 281 24.45 -5.31 11.91
N SER A 282 23.67 -6.37 11.64
CA SER A 282 24.21 -7.70 11.35
C SER A 282 24.82 -7.78 9.94
N GLY A 283 25.76 -8.69 9.76
CA GLY A 283 26.32 -9.03 8.45
C GLY A 283 27.79 -8.64 8.27
N ARG A 284 28.36 -9.11 7.17
CA ARG A 284 29.73 -8.78 6.71
C ARG A 284 29.80 -7.34 6.18
N LYS A 285 31.01 -6.82 5.95
CA LYS A 285 31.22 -5.43 5.53
C LYS A 285 30.45 -5.12 4.24
N GLU A 286 30.53 -5.99 3.27
CA GLU A 286 29.88 -5.89 1.96
C GLU A 286 28.35 -5.91 2.11
N GLU A 287 27.81 -6.79 2.95
CA GLU A 287 26.37 -6.85 3.24
C GLU A 287 25.86 -5.57 3.91
N LYS A 288 26.66 -4.96 4.80
CA LYS A 288 26.33 -3.68 5.43
C LYS A 288 26.28 -2.55 4.42
N ILE A 289 27.25 -2.49 3.50
CA ILE A 289 27.29 -1.50 2.42
C ILE A 289 26.05 -1.64 1.55
N LEU A 290 25.73 -2.86 1.11
CA LEU A 290 24.54 -3.13 0.31
C LEU A 290 23.25 -2.73 1.03
N LYS A 291 23.12 -3.01 2.33
CA LYS A 291 21.96 -2.59 3.14
C LYS A 291 21.81 -1.07 3.18
N ILE A 292 22.91 -0.33 3.32
CA ILE A 292 22.90 1.13 3.34
C ILE A 292 22.45 1.64 1.97
N ILE A 293 23.09 1.19 0.89
CA ILE A 293 22.73 1.61 -0.47
C ILE A 293 21.27 1.28 -0.77
N ASP A 294 20.81 0.06 -0.48
CA ASP A 294 19.43 -0.37 -0.70
C ASP A 294 18.41 0.49 0.09
N HIS A 295 18.77 0.92 1.29
CA HIS A 295 17.89 1.77 2.10
C HIS A 295 17.64 3.13 1.44
N PHE A 296 18.70 3.82 1.01
CA PHE A 296 18.57 5.12 0.34
C PHE A 296 18.03 4.99 -1.09
N LYS A 297 18.43 3.94 -1.82
CA LYS A 297 17.95 3.67 -3.20
C LYS A 297 16.43 3.50 -3.25
N ASN A 298 15.87 2.84 -2.24
CA ASN A 298 14.43 2.65 -2.11
C ASN A 298 13.73 3.77 -1.32
N ASN A 299 14.42 4.89 -1.08
CA ASN A 299 13.89 6.05 -0.33
C ASN A 299 13.36 5.71 1.07
N ARG A 300 13.78 4.59 1.68
CA ARG A 300 13.30 4.15 3.01
C ARG A 300 13.70 5.11 4.12
N ASP A 301 14.68 5.99 3.85
CA ASP A 301 15.15 7.04 4.73
C ASP A 301 14.22 8.27 4.79
N ILE A 302 13.46 8.50 3.73
CA ILE A 302 12.48 9.60 3.59
C ILE A 302 11.05 9.11 3.49
N VAL A 303 10.81 7.80 3.68
CA VAL A 303 9.47 7.32 4.04
C VAL A 303 9.16 7.98 5.38
N ILE A 304 8.55 9.16 5.31
CA ILE A 304 7.74 9.71 6.38
C ILE A 304 6.77 8.58 6.64
N ILE A 305 6.96 7.86 7.74
CA ILE A 305 5.92 6.99 8.28
C ILE A 305 4.80 7.98 8.56
N PRO A 306 3.76 8.07 7.70
CA PRO A 306 2.59 8.81 8.11
C PRO A 306 2.12 8.09 9.38
N PRO A 307 1.55 8.77 10.40
CA PRO A 307 0.84 8.04 11.44
C PRO A 307 -0.04 7.01 10.71
N PRO A 308 0.12 5.71 11.02
CA PRO A 308 -0.05 4.62 10.07
C PRO A 308 -1.28 4.86 9.20
N GLN A 309 -1.05 5.20 7.93
CA GLN A 309 -2.11 5.13 6.96
C GLN A 309 -2.41 3.64 6.83
N ILE A 310 -3.55 3.26 7.41
CA ILE A 310 -4.16 1.96 7.19
C ILE A 310 -4.39 1.88 5.69
N ILE A 311 -3.49 1.23 4.96
CA ILE A 311 -3.92 0.54 3.74
C ILE A 311 -4.90 -0.48 4.30
N GLU A 312 -6.20 -0.26 4.13
CA GLU A 312 -7.18 -1.31 4.38
C GLU A 312 -6.74 -2.46 3.47
N PRO A 313 -6.19 -3.56 4.02
CA PRO A 313 -5.94 -4.70 3.16
C PRO A 313 -7.30 -5.17 2.68
N ASP A 314 -7.33 -5.69 1.45
CA ASP A 314 -8.54 -6.27 0.87
C ASP A 314 -9.24 -7.12 1.94
N ILE A 315 -10.47 -6.73 2.28
CA ILE A 315 -11.29 -7.48 3.23
C ILE A 315 -11.47 -8.85 2.60
N GLU A 316 -10.80 -9.85 3.18
CA GLU A 316 -10.93 -11.21 2.68
C GLU A 316 -12.37 -11.67 2.92
N ASP A 317 -12.99 -12.24 1.88
CA ASP A 317 -14.31 -12.85 1.97
C ASP A 317 -14.33 -13.88 3.11
N LYS A 318 -15.28 -13.71 4.04
CA LYS A 318 -15.42 -14.59 5.21
C LYS A 318 -16.09 -15.88 4.79
N ILE A 319 -15.55 -17.01 5.26
CA ILE A 319 -16.10 -18.34 4.95
C ILE A 319 -17.23 -18.68 5.93
N LEU A 320 -17.11 -18.24 7.18
CA LEU A 320 -18.07 -18.50 8.25
C LEU A 320 -18.87 -17.24 8.61
N SER A 321 -20.13 -17.41 9.04
CA SER A 321 -20.92 -16.31 9.61
C SER A 321 -20.27 -15.76 10.89
N GLU A 322 -20.59 -14.52 11.27
CA GLU A 322 -20.01 -13.87 12.46
C GLU A 322 -20.17 -14.75 13.71
N GLU A 323 -21.35 -15.33 13.91
CA GLU A 323 -21.64 -16.23 15.02
C GLU A 323 -20.69 -17.42 15.09
N LYS A 324 -20.48 -18.08 13.94
CA LYS A 324 -19.65 -19.28 13.82
C LYS A 324 -18.18 -18.97 14.05
N ARG A 325 -17.73 -17.78 13.64
CA ARG A 325 -16.36 -17.29 13.89
C ARG A 325 -16.12 -17.04 15.37
N ILE A 326 -17.07 -16.38 16.03
CA ILE A 326 -17.00 -16.12 17.48
C ILE A 326 -16.93 -17.46 18.22
N ASP A 327 -17.76 -18.43 17.85
CA ASP A 327 -17.74 -19.75 18.49
C ASP A 327 -16.44 -20.52 18.25
N LEU A 328 -15.94 -20.55 17.01
CA LEU A 328 -14.64 -21.13 16.65
C LEU A 328 -13.52 -20.56 17.52
N PHE A 329 -13.42 -19.23 17.61
CA PHE A 329 -12.34 -18.57 18.36
C PHE A 329 -12.54 -18.64 19.87
N SER A 330 -13.77 -18.87 20.35
CA SER A 330 -14.05 -19.08 21.78
C SER A 330 -13.35 -20.33 22.35
N ASN A 331 -13.07 -21.32 21.49
CA ASN A 331 -12.38 -22.55 21.87
C ASN A 331 -10.86 -22.36 22.14
N LEU A 332 -10.30 -21.22 21.73
CA LEU A 332 -8.92 -20.84 21.99
C LEU A 332 -8.75 -20.21 23.37
N THR A 333 -7.56 -20.32 23.95
CA THR A 333 -7.18 -19.66 25.19
C THR A 333 -6.79 -18.19 24.95
N THR A 334 -6.83 -17.36 25.99
CA THR A 334 -6.42 -15.94 25.92
C THR A 334 -5.00 -15.79 25.37
N GLN A 335 -4.06 -16.67 25.76
CA GLN A 335 -2.69 -16.64 25.27
C GLN A 335 -2.60 -16.98 23.77
N GLN A 336 -3.36 -17.97 23.31
CA GLN A 336 -3.42 -18.33 21.88
C GLN A 336 -3.98 -17.18 21.05
N LEU A 337 -5.10 -16.57 21.50
CA LEU A 337 -5.70 -15.41 20.84
C LEU A 337 -4.74 -14.22 20.78
N SER A 338 -4.07 -13.89 21.89
CA SER A 338 -3.08 -12.80 21.96
C SER A 338 -1.90 -13.04 21.01
N ASN A 339 -1.42 -14.29 20.91
CA ASN A 339 -0.35 -14.67 20.00
C ASN A 339 -0.76 -14.53 18.53
N VAL A 340 -1.98 -14.94 18.17
CA VAL A 340 -2.52 -14.80 16.81
C VAL A 340 -2.64 -13.33 16.45
N LEU A 341 -3.29 -12.53 17.30
CA LEU A 341 -3.42 -11.09 17.09
C LEU A 341 -2.06 -10.41 16.94
N GLY A 342 -1.08 -10.77 17.79
CA GLY A 342 0.27 -10.23 17.70
C GLY A 342 0.99 -10.57 16.39
N LYS A 343 0.78 -11.78 15.84
CA LYS A 343 1.34 -12.17 14.53
C LYS A 343 0.63 -11.51 13.35
N LEU A 344 -0.64 -11.16 13.51
CA LEU A 344 -1.44 -10.42 12.55
C LEU A 344 -1.28 -8.89 12.70
N ASN A 345 -0.38 -8.42 13.57
CA ASN A 345 -0.19 -7.00 13.91
C ASN A 345 -1.48 -6.30 14.41
N ILE A 346 -2.39 -7.05 15.04
CA ILE A 346 -3.60 -6.55 15.68
C ILE A 346 -3.34 -6.41 17.20
N LEU A 347 -3.99 -5.43 17.84
CA LEU A 347 -3.86 -5.18 19.27
C LEU A 347 -4.11 -6.45 20.11
N LYS A 348 -3.07 -6.90 20.82
CA LYS A 348 -3.02 -8.19 21.54
C LYS A 348 -3.41 -8.14 23.03
N SER A 349 -3.72 -6.96 23.56
CA SER A 349 -4.07 -6.74 24.98
C SER A 349 -5.58 -6.70 25.19
N GLY A 350 -6.07 -7.32 26.27
CA GLY A 350 -7.48 -7.31 26.63
C GLY A 350 -7.97 -8.64 27.20
N GLN A 351 -9.20 -8.65 27.70
CA GLN A 351 -9.89 -9.86 28.14
C GLN A 351 -10.18 -10.77 26.94
N LYS A 352 -10.33 -12.08 27.18
CA LYS A 352 -10.52 -13.11 26.15
C LYS A 352 -11.55 -12.72 25.08
N ASN A 353 -12.70 -12.20 25.51
CA ASN A 353 -13.82 -11.85 24.63
C ASN A 353 -13.50 -10.67 23.70
N ILE A 354 -12.70 -9.72 24.17
CA ILE A 354 -12.21 -8.60 23.35
C ILE A 354 -11.25 -9.14 22.28
N LEU A 355 -10.43 -10.13 22.62
CA LEU A 355 -9.52 -10.76 21.67
C LEU A 355 -10.29 -11.58 20.62
N ILE A 356 -11.32 -12.34 21.05
CA ILE A 356 -12.24 -13.07 20.15
C ILE A 356 -12.91 -12.10 19.19
N TYR A 357 -13.52 -11.04 19.71
CA TYR A 357 -14.23 -10.04 18.91
C TYR A 357 -13.32 -9.40 17.86
N ARG A 358 -12.10 -9.02 18.25
CA ARG A 358 -11.10 -8.46 17.31
C ARG A 358 -10.70 -9.45 16.23
N LEU A 359 -10.56 -10.73 16.57
CA LEU A 359 -10.19 -11.75 15.60
C LEU A 359 -11.36 -12.12 14.68
N ALA A 360 -12.58 -12.15 15.21
CA ALA A 360 -13.82 -12.36 14.47
C ALA A 360 -14.20 -11.16 13.58
N ASN A 361 -13.66 -9.98 13.82
CA ASN A 361 -13.97 -8.78 13.03
C ASN A 361 -12.76 -8.22 12.27
N CYS A 362 -11.65 -8.97 12.21
CA CYS A 362 -10.49 -8.53 11.45
C CYS A 362 -10.65 -8.79 9.94
N GLN A 363 -9.79 -8.14 9.16
CA GLN A 363 -9.72 -8.25 7.71
C GLN A 363 -9.40 -9.66 7.17
N TYR A 364 -8.80 -10.54 7.97
CA TYR A 364 -8.41 -11.89 7.55
C TYR A 364 -9.56 -12.91 7.64
N ASN A 365 -9.64 -13.85 6.72
CA ASN A 365 -10.56 -14.98 6.77
C ASN A 365 -10.05 -16.09 7.70
N GLU A 366 -10.87 -17.12 7.90
CA GLU A 366 -10.62 -18.21 8.85
C GLU A 366 -9.37 -19.00 8.48
N ILE A 367 -9.10 -19.21 7.19
CA ILE A 367 -7.93 -19.96 6.72
C ILE A 367 -6.65 -19.23 7.16
N ASN A 368 -6.56 -17.93 6.89
CA ASN A 368 -5.39 -17.13 7.23
C ASN A 368 -5.22 -16.98 8.75
N ILE A 369 -6.31 -16.78 9.49
CA ILE A 369 -6.27 -16.75 10.95
C ILE A 369 -5.77 -18.08 11.53
N LEU A 370 -6.35 -19.20 11.11
CA LEU A 370 -5.99 -20.53 11.61
C LEU A 370 -4.58 -20.95 11.16
N ASN A 371 -4.12 -20.50 9.99
CA ASN A 371 -2.75 -20.72 9.53
C ASN A 371 -1.68 -20.06 10.41
N VAL A 372 -2.04 -19.05 11.19
CA VAL A 372 -1.12 -18.38 12.13
C VAL A 372 -0.98 -19.15 13.46
N ILE A 373 -1.98 -19.97 13.79
CA ILE A 373 -2.05 -20.80 15.00
C ILE A 373 -1.02 -21.95 14.92
N LYS A 374 -0.42 -22.34 16.06
CA LYS A 374 0.51 -23.48 16.09
C LYS A 374 -0.25 -24.79 15.84
N LEU A 375 0.38 -25.74 15.16
CA LEU A 375 -0.26 -27.03 14.83
C LEU A 375 -0.81 -27.77 16.07
N ASN A 376 -0.09 -27.75 17.19
CA ASN A 376 -0.54 -28.39 18.43
C ASN A 376 -1.81 -27.74 19.00
N ASP A 377 -1.96 -26.42 18.84
CA ASP A 377 -3.13 -25.69 19.29
C ASP A 377 -4.35 -26.05 18.42
N ILE A 378 -4.18 -26.12 17.10
CA ILE A 378 -5.22 -26.58 16.15
C ILE A 378 -5.68 -27.99 16.53
N LYS A 379 -4.74 -28.93 16.71
CA LYS A 379 -5.05 -30.30 17.15
C LYS A 379 -5.80 -30.35 18.49
N SER A 380 -5.46 -29.45 19.42
CA SER A 380 -6.14 -29.36 20.71
C SER A 380 -7.59 -28.90 20.56
N THR A 381 -7.85 -27.92 19.68
CA THR A 381 -9.19 -27.42 19.37
C THR A 381 -10.00 -28.48 18.63
N SER A 382 -9.45 -29.11 17.59
CA SER A 382 -10.11 -30.21 16.87
C SER A 382 -10.51 -31.34 17.82
N ARG A 383 -9.66 -31.71 18.79
CA ARG A 383 -9.97 -32.74 19.78
C ARG A 383 -11.12 -32.34 20.72
N LYS A 384 -11.17 -31.07 21.14
CA LYS A 384 -12.28 -30.57 21.97
C LYS A 384 -13.61 -30.61 21.23
N LEU A 385 -13.60 -30.33 19.93
CA LEU A 385 -14.78 -30.29 19.07
C LEU A 385 -15.17 -31.66 18.48
N GLY A 386 -14.41 -32.73 18.77
CA GLY A 386 -14.66 -34.06 18.21
C GLY A 386 -14.32 -34.19 16.71
N VAL A 387 -13.59 -33.23 16.14
CA VAL A 387 -13.13 -33.24 14.75
C VAL A 387 -11.89 -34.13 14.60
N LYS A 388 -11.66 -34.71 13.41
CA LYS A 388 -10.48 -35.52 13.11
C LYS A 388 -9.18 -34.76 13.42
N VAL A 389 -8.19 -35.45 14.00
CA VAL A 389 -6.91 -34.86 14.46
C VAL A 389 -5.68 -35.35 13.67
N ASN A 390 -5.89 -36.16 12.64
CA ASN A 390 -4.85 -36.76 11.81
C ASN A 390 -4.77 -36.03 10.47
N GLY A 391 -3.56 -35.67 10.01
CA GLY A 391 -3.37 -35.03 8.71
C GLY A 391 -2.36 -33.88 8.75
N THR A 392 -2.21 -33.21 7.61
CA THR A 392 -1.42 -31.98 7.50
C THR A 392 -2.14 -30.81 8.18
N LYS A 393 -1.43 -29.72 8.44
CA LYS A 393 -2.04 -28.52 9.04
C LYS A 393 -3.19 -27.95 8.19
N ALA A 394 -3.03 -27.95 6.88
CA ALA A 394 -4.07 -27.50 5.95
C ALA A 394 -5.33 -28.35 6.09
N ASN A 395 -5.20 -29.69 6.10
CA ASN A 395 -6.36 -30.58 6.26
C ASN A 395 -7.11 -30.35 7.57
N LEU A 396 -6.40 -30.12 8.68
CA LEU A 396 -7.03 -29.85 9.97
C LEU A 396 -7.77 -28.50 10.00
N ILE A 397 -7.29 -27.52 9.23
CA ILE A 397 -7.95 -26.22 9.06
C ILE A 397 -9.23 -26.41 8.25
N ASP A 398 -9.15 -27.12 7.12
CA ASP A 398 -10.31 -27.42 6.27
C ASP A 398 -11.40 -28.20 7.02
N ASP A 399 -11.01 -29.21 7.81
CA ASP A 399 -11.92 -30.01 8.62
C ASP A 399 -12.61 -29.16 9.71
N LEU A 400 -11.89 -28.22 10.34
CA LEU A 400 -12.46 -27.30 11.33
C LEU A 400 -13.43 -26.30 10.69
N ILE A 401 -13.06 -25.72 9.54
CA ILE A 401 -13.94 -24.81 8.82
C ILE A 401 -15.21 -25.55 8.39
N SER A 402 -15.07 -26.75 7.83
CA SER A 402 -16.21 -27.58 7.39
C SER A 402 -17.17 -27.91 8.55
N TYR A 403 -16.63 -28.30 9.72
CA TYR A 403 -17.43 -28.53 10.92
C TYR A 403 -18.30 -27.32 11.28
N TYR A 404 -17.73 -26.12 11.23
CA TYR A 404 -18.46 -24.89 11.52
C TYR A 404 -19.41 -24.47 10.39
N SER A 405 -19.03 -24.66 9.13
CA SER A 405 -19.88 -24.42 7.97
C SER A 405 -21.17 -25.25 8.06
N ASP A 406 -21.06 -26.50 8.49
CA ASP A 406 -22.19 -27.43 8.63
C ASP A 406 -22.96 -27.27 9.96
N LEU A 407 -22.43 -26.49 10.92
CA LEU A 407 -23.06 -26.24 12.21
C LEU A 407 -24.36 -25.44 12.02
N ILE A 408 -25.51 -26.02 12.36
CA ILE A 408 -26.77 -25.28 12.46
C ILE A 408 -26.86 -24.69 13.85
N ILE A 409 -26.60 -23.38 13.99
CA ILE A 409 -26.82 -22.65 15.23
C ILE A 409 -28.33 -22.55 15.44
N LYS A 410 -28.80 -22.97 16.62
CA LYS A 410 -30.23 -22.95 16.97
C LYS A 410 -30.46 -22.03 18.16
N GLU A 411 -31.64 -21.42 18.18
CA GLU A 411 -32.20 -20.74 19.35
C GLU A 411 -32.28 -21.70 20.54
N SER A 412 -32.33 -21.16 21.75
CA SER A 412 -32.57 -22.01 22.91
C SER A 412 -34.01 -22.54 22.93
N LYS A 413 -34.20 -23.63 23.67
CA LYS A 413 -35.52 -24.22 23.90
C LYS A 413 -36.37 -23.44 24.92
N LEU A 414 -35.82 -22.37 25.53
CA LEU A 414 -36.56 -21.58 26.51
C LEU A 414 -37.74 -20.84 25.84
N PRO A 415 -38.90 -20.76 26.50
CA PRO A 415 -40.02 -19.96 26.02
C PRO A 415 -39.65 -18.48 25.88
N THR A 416 -40.06 -17.84 24.78
CA THR A 416 -39.74 -16.41 24.52
C THR A 416 -40.23 -15.46 25.62
N LYS A 417 -41.36 -15.74 26.26
CA LYS A 417 -41.86 -14.94 27.40
C LYS A 417 -40.97 -15.03 28.63
N GLU A 418 -40.35 -16.19 28.88
CA GLU A 418 -39.41 -16.37 29.99
C GLU A 418 -38.12 -15.60 29.71
N LEU A 419 -37.64 -15.69 28.46
CA LEU A 419 -36.49 -14.93 28.00
C LEU A 419 -36.70 -13.40 28.05
N PHE A 420 -37.94 -12.93 27.90
CA PHE A 420 -38.23 -11.50 28.06
C PHE A 420 -37.93 -10.97 29.47
N ASN A 421 -38.13 -11.79 30.51
CA ASN A 421 -37.75 -11.42 31.88
C ASN A 421 -36.23 -11.23 32.05
N HIS A 422 -35.44 -11.74 31.10
CA HIS A 422 -33.99 -11.68 31.07
C HIS A 422 -33.47 -10.87 29.88
N TYR A 423 -34.28 -9.96 29.32
CA TYR A 423 -33.93 -9.23 28.10
C TYR A 423 -32.65 -8.38 28.24
N ILE A 424 -32.44 -7.80 29.41
CA ILE A 424 -31.24 -7.01 29.71
C ILE A 424 -30.01 -7.92 29.80
N GLU A 425 -30.13 -9.08 30.45
CA GLU A 425 -29.10 -10.10 30.58
C GLU A 425 -28.72 -10.72 29.23
N LEU A 426 -29.72 -10.97 28.36
CA LEU A 426 -29.51 -11.41 26.98
C LEU A 426 -28.67 -10.41 26.19
N SER A 427 -28.97 -9.12 26.32
CA SER A 427 -28.23 -8.05 25.63
C SER A 427 -26.75 -7.98 26.02
N CYS A 428 -26.36 -8.53 27.18
CA CYS A 428 -24.97 -8.62 27.63
C CYS A 428 -24.38 -10.05 27.62
N GLN A 429 -25.01 -10.98 26.88
CA GLN A 429 -24.54 -12.36 26.71
C GLN A 429 -24.37 -13.13 28.03
N ASP A 430 -25.22 -12.87 29.04
CA ASP A 430 -25.12 -13.54 30.32
C ASP A 430 -25.60 -15.00 30.25
N VAL A 431 -24.65 -15.93 30.18
CA VAL A 431 -24.91 -17.37 30.12
C VAL A 431 -25.66 -17.92 31.34
N ARG A 432 -25.66 -17.21 32.48
CA ARG A 432 -26.24 -17.70 33.73
C ARG A 432 -27.74 -17.90 33.64
N ILE A 433 -28.43 -17.22 32.72
CA ILE A 433 -29.88 -17.34 32.53
C ILE A 433 -30.30 -18.76 32.11
N TYR A 434 -29.39 -19.51 31.48
CA TYR A 434 -29.66 -20.88 31.01
C TYR A 434 -29.31 -21.95 32.04
N SER A 435 -28.72 -21.58 33.17
CA SER A 435 -28.24 -22.53 34.19
C SER A 435 -29.37 -23.27 34.94
N GLN A 436 -30.62 -22.81 34.80
CA GLN A 436 -31.80 -23.43 35.39
C GLN A 436 -32.53 -24.40 34.43
N ALA A 437 -32.13 -24.46 33.15
CA ALA A 437 -32.70 -25.39 32.18
C ALA A 437 -32.00 -26.77 32.32
N GLU A 438 -32.76 -27.81 32.63
CA GLU A 438 -32.30 -29.18 32.99
C GLU A 438 -31.52 -29.97 31.91
N ASN A 439 -30.92 -29.34 30.90
CA ASN A 439 -29.97 -29.99 30.00
C ASN A 439 -28.80 -29.04 29.72
N SER A 440 -27.67 -29.26 30.41
CA SER A 440 -26.45 -28.46 30.25
C SER A 440 -25.74 -28.76 28.91
N GLU A 441 -26.39 -28.48 27.79
CA GLU A 441 -25.64 -28.16 26.59
C GLU A 441 -25.04 -26.76 26.79
N VAL A 442 -23.74 -26.63 26.55
CA VAL A 442 -23.05 -25.34 26.60
C VAL A 442 -23.68 -24.44 25.55
N ILE A 443 -24.49 -23.47 25.98
CA ILE A 443 -25.11 -22.49 25.08
C ILE A 443 -24.03 -21.57 24.54
N SER A 444 -23.94 -21.52 23.21
CA SER A 444 -23.01 -20.66 22.49
C SER A 444 -23.45 -19.18 22.60
N THR A 445 -22.48 -18.26 22.53
CA THR A 445 -22.77 -16.81 22.45
C THR A 445 -23.69 -16.45 21.28
N ALA A 446 -23.59 -17.20 20.19
CA ALA A 446 -24.44 -17.08 19.03
C ALA A 446 -25.91 -17.44 19.31
N SER A 447 -26.15 -18.52 20.05
CA SER A 447 -27.50 -18.89 20.49
C SER A 447 -28.12 -17.82 21.38
N ILE A 448 -27.32 -17.12 22.19
CA ILE A 448 -27.78 -15.99 23.01
C ILE A 448 -28.15 -14.78 22.14
N ALA A 449 -27.37 -14.49 21.10
CA ALA A 449 -27.70 -13.45 20.12
C ALA A 449 -29.03 -13.73 19.43
N LEU A 450 -29.23 -14.97 18.94
CA LEU A 450 -30.51 -15.41 18.36
C LEU A 450 -31.66 -15.29 19.36
N ASP A 451 -31.44 -15.61 20.63
CA ASP A 451 -32.47 -15.44 21.67
C ASP A 451 -32.79 -13.96 21.94
N PHE A 452 -31.79 -13.08 21.90
CA PHE A 452 -31.98 -11.63 22.03
C PHE A 452 -32.78 -11.06 20.84
N GLU A 453 -32.46 -11.47 19.61
CA GLU A 453 -33.24 -11.14 18.42
C GLU A 453 -34.67 -11.69 18.49
N ARG A 454 -34.83 -12.94 18.94
CA ARG A 454 -36.13 -13.58 19.10
C ARG A 454 -37.03 -12.83 20.08
N VAL A 455 -36.49 -12.42 21.24
CA VAL A 455 -37.25 -11.62 22.20
C VAL A 455 -37.56 -10.24 21.63
N THR A 456 -36.61 -9.59 20.95
CA THR A 456 -36.84 -8.28 20.31
C THR A 456 -37.96 -8.35 19.27
N LYS A 457 -37.98 -9.40 18.45
CA LYS A 457 -39.07 -9.70 17.51
C LYS A 457 -40.41 -9.87 18.23
N TYR A 458 -40.42 -10.59 19.36
CA TYR A 458 -41.61 -10.72 20.19
C TYR A 458 -42.08 -9.37 20.72
N LEU A 459 -41.19 -8.48 21.14
CA LEU A 459 -41.56 -7.13 21.57
C LEU A 459 -42.25 -6.35 20.43
N PHE A 460 -41.61 -6.25 19.27
CA PHE A 460 -42.22 -5.52 18.16
C PHE A 460 -43.52 -6.14 17.66
N LYS A 461 -43.57 -7.46 17.52
CA LYS A 461 -44.74 -8.15 16.96
C LYS A 461 -45.89 -8.32 17.94
N ASN A 462 -45.60 -8.79 19.15
CA ASN A 462 -46.62 -9.26 20.09
C ASN A 462 -47.00 -8.19 21.13
N VAL A 463 -46.03 -7.39 21.58
CA VAL A 463 -46.26 -6.30 22.55
C VAL A 463 -46.69 -5.03 21.84
N PHE A 464 -45.92 -4.59 20.84
CA PHE A 464 -46.19 -3.36 20.09
C PHE A 464 -47.14 -3.53 18.89
N LYS A 465 -47.58 -4.77 18.60
CA LYS A 465 -48.52 -5.14 17.53
C LYS A 465 -48.11 -4.72 16.10
N LEU A 466 -46.81 -4.60 15.83
CA LEU A 466 -46.29 -4.22 14.52
C LEU A 466 -46.17 -5.44 13.57
N GLU A 467 -46.27 -5.20 12.26
CA GLU A 467 -45.94 -6.23 11.28
C GLU A 467 -44.41 -6.40 11.21
N ILE A 468 -43.92 -7.63 11.37
CA ILE A 468 -42.49 -7.94 11.31
C ILE A 468 -42.20 -8.98 10.24
N LYS A 469 -41.22 -8.68 9.39
CA LYS A 469 -40.57 -9.63 8.48
C LYS A 469 -39.15 -9.89 8.96
N THR A 470 -38.79 -11.16 9.08
CA THR A 470 -37.43 -11.57 9.40
C THR A 470 -36.64 -11.92 8.14
N GLN A 471 -35.32 -11.98 8.29
CA GLN A 471 -34.36 -12.36 7.27
C GLN A 471 -34.80 -13.60 6.48
N ARG A 472 -34.60 -13.54 5.16
CA ARG A 472 -34.79 -14.70 4.27
C ARG A 472 -33.50 -15.52 4.22
N PHE A 473 -33.64 -16.84 4.29
CA PHE A 473 -32.51 -17.75 4.19
C PHE A 473 -31.69 -17.50 2.92
N GLY A 474 -30.39 -17.26 3.06
CA GLY A 474 -29.46 -17.03 1.94
C GLY A 474 -29.38 -15.58 1.44
N LYS A 475 -29.97 -14.59 2.15
CA LYS A 475 -29.77 -13.15 1.90
C LYS A 475 -29.24 -12.46 3.15
N GLU A 476 -28.29 -11.55 2.98
CA GLU A 476 -27.89 -10.61 4.02
C GLU A 476 -28.98 -9.53 4.15
N ASP A 477 -29.91 -9.73 5.08
CA ASP A 477 -30.96 -8.77 5.45
C ASP A 477 -30.70 -8.31 6.90
N PRO A 478 -31.24 -7.16 7.35
CA PRO A 478 -31.22 -6.79 8.77
C PRO A 478 -31.97 -7.81 9.64
N ASP A 479 -31.69 -7.81 10.95
CA ASP A 479 -32.29 -8.76 11.92
C ASP A 479 -33.83 -8.73 11.89
N GLY A 480 -34.41 -7.55 11.61
CA GLY A 480 -35.80 -7.51 11.16
C GLY A 480 -36.24 -6.21 10.51
N ILE A 481 -37.37 -6.33 9.82
CA ILE A 481 -38.04 -5.27 9.09
C ILE A 481 -39.43 -5.07 9.70
N ILE A 482 -39.66 -3.87 10.22
CA ILE A 482 -40.91 -3.43 10.81
C ILE A 482 -41.73 -2.72 9.73
N LYS A 483 -43.02 -3.04 9.66
CA LYS A 483 -44.02 -2.25 8.95
C LYS A 483 -45.08 -1.79 9.93
N ASP A 484 -45.33 -0.48 9.95
CA ASP A 484 -46.46 0.09 10.69
C ASP A 484 -47.74 0.09 9.85
N ASP A 485 -48.85 0.51 10.46
CA ASP A 485 -50.18 0.52 9.83
C ASP A 485 -50.28 1.52 8.66
N GLU A 486 -49.37 2.50 8.59
CA GLU A 486 -49.26 3.45 7.47
C GLU A 486 -48.41 2.89 6.31
N GLY A 487 -47.81 1.71 6.48
CA GLY A 487 -46.92 1.10 5.50
C GLY A 487 -45.49 1.65 5.54
N ASN A 488 -45.12 2.45 6.55
CA ASN A 488 -43.75 2.89 6.77
C ASN A 488 -42.88 1.69 7.17
N ILE A 489 -41.63 1.70 6.70
CA ILE A 489 -40.66 0.61 6.86
C ILE A 489 -39.53 1.09 7.76
N PHE A 490 -39.24 0.30 8.78
CA PHE A 490 -38.09 0.51 9.66
C PHE A 490 -37.25 -0.75 9.70
N PHE A 491 -35.94 -0.61 9.68
CA PHE A 491 -35.02 -1.73 9.93
C PHE A 491 -34.59 -1.71 11.38
N TYR A 492 -34.40 -2.88 11.99
CA TYR A 492 -33.77 -2.99 13.29
C TYR A 492 -32.63 -4.00 13.30
N GLU A 493 -31.66 -3.73 14.16
CA GLU A 493 -30.50 -4.58 14.42
C GLU A 493 -30.30 -4.76 15.93
N CYS A 494 -30.10 -5.99 16.36
CA CYS A 494 -29.82 -6.40 17.72
C CYS A 494 -28.33 -6.68 17.88
N LYS A 495 -27.65 -5.96 18.76
CA LYS A 495 -26.22 -6.21 19.05
C LYS A 495 -26.04 -6.56 20.52
N THR A 496 -25.71 -7.82 20.76
CA THR A 496 -25.31 -8.28 22.10
C THR A 496 -23.86 -7.91 22.39
N VAL A 497 -23.54 -7.58 23.65
CA VAL A 497 -22.19 -7.19 24.06
C VAL A 497 -21.81 -7.78 25.41
N LEU A 498 -20.82 -8.68 25.42
CA LEU A 498 -20.37 -9.30 26.67
C LEU A 498 -19.77 -8.31 27.68
N ASN A 499 -19.20 -7.20 27.19
CA ASN A 499 -18.69 -6.09 28.00
C ASN A 499 -19.26 -4.78 27.47
N PRO A 500 -20.42 -4.32 27.98
CA PRO A 500 -20.96 -3.01 27.62
C PRO A 500 -19.97 -1.86 27.94
N PRO A 501 -19.98 -0.76 27.18
CA PRO A 501 -20.95 -0.42 26.14
C PRO A 501 -20.58 -0.90 24.72
N TYR A 502 -21.59 -1.03 23.86
CA TYR A 502 -21.43 -1.28 22.43
C TYR A 502 -20.78 -0.10 21.71
N LYS A 503 -19.73 -0.41 20.95
CA LYS A 503 -18.85 0.59 20.33
C LYS A 503 -19.16 0.88 18.87
N MET A 504 -20.13 0.23 18.23
CA MET A 504 -20.46 0.43 16.81
C MET A 504 -19.21 0.53 15.89
N PRO A 505 -18.47 -0.58 15.72
CA PRO A 505 -17.27 -0.61 14.88
C PRO A 505 -17.58 -0.32 13.40
N ILE A 506 -16.52 -0.09 12.63
CA ILE A 506 -16.60 0.34 11.23
C ILE A 506 -17.40 -0.66 10.38
N ALA A 507 -17.16 -1.96 10.56
CA ALA A 507 -17.87 -3.01 9.82
C ALA A 507 -19.40 -2.91 9.97
N HIS A 508 -19.90 -2.68 11.19
CA HIS A 508 -21.34 -2.58 11.43
C HIS A 508 -21.91 -1.30 10.82
N ARG A 509 -21.15 -0.20 10.81
CA ARG A 509 -21.55 1.04 10.12
C ARG A 509 -21.67 0.83 8.61
N LEU A 510 -20.72 0.11 8.01
CA LEU A 510 -20.76 -0.24 6.58
C LEU A 510 -21.94 -1.17 6.28
N GLN A 511 -22.20 -2.15 7.14
CA GLN A 511 -23.35 -3.05 7.01
C GLN A 511 -24.68 -2.28 7.02
N ILE A 512 -24.89 -1.38 8.00
CA ILE A 512 -26.07 -0.51 8.07
C ILE A 512 -26.20 0.32 6.79
N ARG A 513 -25.11 0.95 6.35
CA ARG A 513 -25.09 1.74 5.10
C ARG A 513 -25.51 0.89 3.91
N ASN A 514 -25.00 -0.32 3.78
CA ASN A 514 -25.30 -1.23 2.68
C ASN A 514 -26.79 -1.63 2.68
N TYR A 515 -27.39 -1.92 3.84
CA TYR A 515 -28.83 -2.20 3.92
C TYR A 515 -29.69 -1.01 3.49
N ILE A 516 -29.31 0.20 3.88
CA ILE A 516 -30.02 1.40 3.46
C ILE A 516 -29.82 1.65 1.96
N GLU A 517 -28.64 1.37 1.43
CA GLU A 517 -28.36 1.45 0.00
C GLU A 517 -29.20 0.45 -0.81
N GLU A 518 -29.36 -0.78 -0.33
CA GLU A 518 -30.17 -1.79 -1.01
C GLU A 518 -31.65 -1.40 -1.05
N ILE A 519 -32.24 -0.94 0.06
CA ILE A 519 -33.64 -0.48 0.03
C ILE A 519 -33.81 0.77 -0.85
N SER A 520 -32.79 1.64 -0.96
CA SER A 520 -32.82 2.82 -1.84
C SER A 520 -32.99 2.46 -3.33
N LYS A 521 -32.59 1.25 -3.72
CA LYS A 521 -32.71 0.70 -5.08
C LYS A 521 -34.08 0.07 -5.35
N THR A 522 -34.93 -0.07 -4.33
CA THR A 522 -36.24 -0.71 -4.43
C THR A 522 -37.38 0.31 -4.55
N LYS A 523 -38.59 -0.18 -4.88
CA LYS A 523 -39.82 0.63 -4.87
C LYS A 523 -40.23 1.07 -3.46
N ASP A 524 -39.70 0.41 -2.43
CA ASP A 524 -40.02 0.65 -1.03
C ASP A 524 -39.23 1.83 -0.41
N LYS A 525 -38.33 2.47 -1.18
CA LYS A 525 -37.47 3.58 -0.69
C LYS A 525 -38.25 4.74 -0.06
N GLU A 526 -39.40 5.10 -0.62
CA GLU A 526 -40.22 6.23 -0.13
C GLU A 526 -40.89 5.89 1.20
N ASN A 527 -41.10 4.60 1.46
CA ASN A 527 -41.68 4.08 2.68
C ASN A 527 -40.62 3.85 3.77
N PHE A 528 -39.33 3.87 3.45
CA PHE A 528 -38.27 3.71 4.45
C PHE A 528 -38.17 4.95 5.35
N LYS A 529 -38.44 4.79 6.65
CA LYS A 529 -38.52 5.88 7.63
C LYS A 529 -37.47 5.83 8.73
N GLY A 530 -36.63 4.79 8.79
CA GLY A 530 -35.45 4.82 9.66
C GLY A 530 -34.85 3.46 9.99
N TYR A 531 -33.74 3.52 10.72
CA TYR A 531 -32.96 2.38 11.16
C TYR A 531 -32.80 2.41 12.69
N ILE A 532 -33.04 1.30 13.36
CA ILE A 532 -33.04 1.17 14.82
C ILE A 532 -31.95 0.19 15.24
N ILE A 533 -31.13 0.56 16.23
CA ILE A 533 -30.07 -0.31 16.73
C ILE A 533 -30.28 -0.52 18.22
N ILE A 534 -30.37 -1.78 18.65
CA ILE A 534 -30.70 -2.15 20.01
C ILE A 534 -29.52 -2.88 20.63
N SER A 535 -29.05 -2.40 21.78
CA SER A 535 -27.95 -3.02 22.52
C SER A 535 -28.06 -2.75 24.01
N HIS A 536 -27.20 -3.36 24.83
CA HIS A 536 -27.22 -3.17 26.29
C HIS A 536 -27.01 -1.69 26.68
N SER A 537 -25.99 -1.05 26.11
CA SER A 537 -25.67 0.38 26.25
C SER A 537 -24.71 0.83 25.14
N PHE A 538 -24.54 2.14 24.96
CA PHE A 538 -23.72 2.71 23.88
C PHE A 538 -22.56 3.57 24.41
N SER A 539 -21.46 3.63 23.65
CA SER A 539 -20.30 4.44 24.02
C SER A 539 -20.59 5.95 23.87
N ASP A 540 -19.94 6.80 24.67
CA ASP A 540 -20.16 8.27 24.67
C ASP A 540 -20.06 8.93 23.28
N ASN A 541 -19.21 8.41 22.39
CA ASN A 541 -19.03 8.91 21.03
C ASN A 541 -19.96 8.27 19.99
N ILE A 542 -21.09 7.68 20.40
CA ILE A 542 -22.01 7.00 19.49
C ILE A 542 -22.63 7.95 18.47
N MET A 543 -22.90 9.20 18.83
CA MET A 543 -23.47 10.21 17.93
C MET A 543 -22.57 10.46 16.72
N ASN A 544 -21.27 10.68 16.96
CA ASN A 544 -20.29 10.85 15.90
C ASN A 544 -20.21 9.61 14.98
N LYS A 545 -20.47 8.41 15.51
CA LYS A 545 -20.47 7.17 14.74
C LYS A 545 -21.71 7.00 13.89
N ILE A 546 -22.87 7.45 14.38
CA ILE A 546 -24.12 7.48 13.60
C ILE A 546 -23.96 8.45 12.43
N GLU A 547 -23.44 9.67 12.68
CA GLU A 547 -23.17 10.66 11.65
C GLU A 547 -22.20 10.13 10.58
N ALA A 548 -21.20 9.34 10.99
CA ALA A 548 -20.21 8.77 10.08
C ALA A 548 -20.73 7.66 9.15
N ILE A 549 -21.99 7.20 9.29
CA ILE A 549 -22.56 6.17 8.40
C ILE A 549 -22.78 6.72 6.98
N ASN A 550 -22.98 8.03 6.80
CA ASN A 550 -23.21 8.68 5.50
C ASN A 550 -24.23 7.90 4.63
N SER A 551 -25.45 7.77 5.15
CA SER A 551 -26.55 7.04 4.50
C SER A 551 -26.96 7.68 3.15
N PRO A 552 -27.26 6.88 2.11
CA PRO A 552 -27.74 7.39 0.81
C PRO A 552 -29.18 7.90 0.86
N LEU A 553 -29.95 7.51 1.87
CA LEU A 553 -31.28 8.03 2.15
C LEU A 553 -31.24 8.94 3.38
N ASP A 554 -31.95 10.07 3.33
CA ASP A 554 -32.15 10.97 4.46
C ASP A 554 -33.19 10.39 5.42
N ALA A 555 -32.83 9.26 6.05
CA ALA A 555 -33.65 8.55 7.02
C ALA A 555 -32.92 8.51 8.37
N PRO A 556 -33.63 8.73 9.49
CA PRO A 556 -33.03 8.73 10.81
C PRO A 556 -32.46 7.36 11.19
N ILE A 557 -31.28 7.36 11.82
CA ILE A 557 -30.64 6.21 12.44
C ILE A 557 -30.64 6.45 13.95
N CYS A 558 -31.30 5.58 14.70
CA CYS A 558 -31.44 5.68 16.14
C CYS A 558 -30.83 4.50 16.88
N VAL A 559 -30.45 4.74 18.14
CA VAL A 559 -29.96 3.72 19.07
C VAL A 559 -30.87 3.67 20.30
N ILE A 560 -31.21 2.47 20.75
CA ILE A 560 -32.10 2.21 21.89
C ILE A 560 -31.41 1.26 22.86
N GLU A 561 -31.33 1.63 24.13
CA GLU A 561 -30.82 0.72 25.15
C GLU A 561 -31.86 -0.34 25.49
N ALA A 562 -31.43 -1.60 25.63
CA ALA A 562 -32.32 -2.73 25.92
C ALA A 562 -33.15 -2.51 27.19
N LYS A 563 -32.59 -1.81 28.20
CA LYS A 563 -33.29 -1.44 29.43
C LYS A 563 -34.48 -0.52 29.17
N ASP A 564 -34.33 0.46 28.27
CA ASP A 564 -35.35 1.47 27.99
C ASP A 564 -36.47 0.84 27.15
N LEU A 565 -36.10 0.00 26.18
CA LEU A 565 -37.06 -0.76 25.38
C LEU A 565 -37.88 -1.73 26.23
N ALA A 566 -37.24 -2.47 27.15
CA ALA A 566 -37.94 -3.39 28.05
C ALA A 566 -38.84 -2.66 29.05
N ALA A 567 -38.37 -1.54 29.63
CA ALA A 567 -39.17 -0.74 30.54
C ALA A 567 -40.42 -0.19 29.84
N PHE A 568 -40.25 0.32 28.61
CA PHE A 568 -41.38 0.80 27.81
C PHE A 568 -42.32 -0.33 27.40
N ALA A 569 -41.80 -1.48 26.97
CA ALA A 569 -42.61 -2.64 26.59
C ALA A 569 -43.55 -3.10 27.71
N ASN A 570 -43.03 -3.20 28.94
CA ASN A 570 -43.84 -3.54 30.11
C ASN A 570 -44.95 -2.51 30.38
N LYS A 571 -44.64 -1.23 30.23
CA LYS A 571 -45.61 -0.13 30.39
C LYS A 571 -46.67 -0.16 29.28
N TRP A 572 -46.28 -0.39 28.03
CA TRP A 572 -47.16 -0.47 26.87
C TRP A 572 -48.11 -1.66 26.97
N GLU A 573 -47.59 -2.86 27.28
CA GLU A 573 -48.42 -4.07 27.43
C GLU A 573 -49.48 -3.90 28.53
N THR A 574 -49.17 -3.15 29.59
CA THR A 574 -50.10 -2.87 30.69
C THR A 574 -51.17 -1.84 30.30
N ASN A 575 -50.77 -0.75 29.65
CA ASN A 575 -51.64 0.41 29.42
C ASN A 575 -52.40 0.36 28.09
N PHE A 576 -51.82 -0.27 27.06
CA PHE A 576 -52.30 -0.29 25.67
C PHE A 576 -52.21 -1.71 25.06
N PRO A 577 -52.80 -2.74 25.71
CA PRO A 577 -52.61 -4.14 25.31
C PRO A 577 -53.14 -4.49 23.91
N THR A 578 -54.03 -3.67 23.36
CA THR A 578 -54.70 -3.87 22.07
C THR A 578 -54.19 -2.97 20.96
N ASP A 579 -53.41 -1.94 21.29
CA ASP A 579 -53.12 -0.86 20.36
C ASP A 579 -51.80 -1.10 19.62
N THR A 580 -51.74 -0.65 18.37
CA THR A 580 -50.50 -0.64 17.59
C THR A 580 -49.64 0.54 18.02
N PHE A 581 -48.38 0.27 18.35
CA PHE A 581 -47.44 1.31 18.76
C PHE A 581 -47.07 2.21 17.56
N PRO A 582 -47.19 3.55 17.66
CA PRO A 582 -46.85 4.46 16.57
C PRO A 582 -45.34 4.68 16.45
N ILE A 583 -44.60 3.64 16.03
CA ILE A 583 -43.14 3.61 16.04
C ILE A 583 -42.47 4.80 15.33
N ARG A 584 -43.10 5.34 14.28
CA ARG A 584 -42.60 6.53 13.56
C ARG A 584 -42.34 7.73 14.48
N GLN A 585 -43.12 7.89 15.55
CA GLN A 585 -43.03 9.05 16.44
C GLN A 585 -41.76 9.06 17.29
N ILE A 586 -41.15 7.90 17.53
CA ILE A 586 -39.93 7.80 18.35
C ILE A 586 -38.64 7.76 17.52
N VAL A 587 -38.73 7.42 16.23
CA VAL A 587 -37.54 7.24 15.40
C VAL A 587 -36.99 8.60 15.00
N LYS A 588 -35.85 8.96 15.61
CA LYS A 588 -35.09 10.20 15.38
C LYS A 588 -33.61 9.89 15.27
N ASN A 589 -32.83 10.77 14.66
CA ASN A 589 -31.38 10.60 14.66
C ASN A 589 -30.83 10.65 16.10
N GLY A 590 -30.06 9.64 16.49
CA GLY A 590 -29.37 9.58 17.78
C GLY A 590 -30.00 8.65 18.82
N ILE A 591 -29.84 9.00 20.10
CA ILE A 591 -30.29 8.15 21.21
C ILE A 591 -31.78 8.37 21.47
N VAL A 592 -32.53 7.26 21.51
CA VAL A 592 -33.92 7.22 21.95
C VAL A 592 -33.95 6.60 23.34
N THR A 593 -34.51 7.35 24.29
CA THR A 593 -34.59 6.99 25.70
C THR A 593 -36.04 6.72 26.10
N LEU A 594 -36.25 6.18 27.31
CA LEU A 594 -37.59 5.99 27.86
C LEU A 594 -38.45 7.29 27.86
N LYS A 595 -37.82 8.46 28.00
CA LYS A 595 -38.53 9.75 27.94
C LYS A 595 -39.11 10.05 26.57
N ASP A 596 -38.42 9.65 25.51
CA ASP A 596 -38.87 9.86 24.13
C ASP A 596 -40.08 8.97 23.83
N PHE A 597 -40.05 7.73 24.33
CA PHE A 597 -41.20 6.84 24.29
C PHE A 597 -42.40 7.39 25.05
N ASP A 598 -42.19 7.94 26.24
CA ASP A 598 -43.25 8.54 27.05
C ASP A 598 -43.85 9.80 26.41
N GLN A 599 -43.04 10.59 25.70
CA GLN A 599 -43.52 11.75 24.94
C GLN A 599 -44.39 11.35 23.76
N ALA A 600 -44.13 10.22 23.11
CA ALA A 600 -44.96 9.71 22.02
C ALA A 600 -46.34 9.18 22.48
N LEU A 601 -46.58 9.09 23.79
CA LEU A 601 -47.91 8.73 24.35
C LEU A 601 -48.84 9.96 24.51
N HIS A 602 -48.33 11.17 24.32
CA HIS A 602 -49.01 12.44 24.53
C HIS A 602 -49.12 13.23 23.22
#